data_AF-A0A7S4HIC9-F1
#
_entry.id   AF-A0A7S4HIC9-F1
#
_cell.length_a   1.000
_cell.length_b   1.000
_cell.length_c   1.000
_cell.angle_alpha   90.00
_cell.angle_beta   90.00
_cell.angle_gamma   90.00
#
_symmetry.space_group_name_H-M   'P 1'
#
loop_
_entity.id
_entity.type
_entity.pdbx_description
1 polymer ?
#
loop_
_entity_poly.entity_id
_entity_poly.type
_entity_poly.pdbx_seq_one_letter_code
_entity_poly.pdbx_strand_id
1 'polypeptide(L)'
;AADGCVGPAHPGMCCAEYVAKLAADAEEAAKLERWKRENAQADARFRELMRRELKRGTTKPCPQCKQGITKNGGCHHHVCTHCRCKFCWNCGAFNRGANASHVCGTTCGKPSHKWWNERDLVGDGDEAGSSSSGGGGGASAAAGGDAWAVRGRLENIFGSLFRSAAT
;
A
#
# COMPACT_ATOMS: atom_id res chain seq x y z
N ALA A 1 -25.94 -39.33 38.56
CA ALA A 1 -25.10 -39.76 37.43
C ALA A 1 -24.59 -38.50 36.77
N ALA A 2 -23.29 -38.23 36.84
CA ALA A 2 -22.68 -37.11 36.15
C ALA A 2 -22.30 -37.64 34.76
N ASP A 3 -23.04 -37.23 33.74
CA ASP A 3 -22.83 -37.64 32.36
C ASP A 3 -21.43 -37.20 31.91
N GLY A 4 -20.52 -38.17 31.84
CA GLY A 4 -19.11 -38.00 31.50
C GLY A 4 -18.88 -37.72 30.02
N CYS A 5 -19.42 -36.60 29.53
CA CYS A 5 -19.18 -36.13 28.17
C CYS A 5 -17.72 -35.66 28.05
N VAL A 6 -16.95 -36.25 27.13
CA VAL A 6 -15.65 -35.70 26.75
C VAL A 6 -15.91 -34.40 25.99
N GLY A 7 -15.26 -33.31 26.40
CA GLY A 7 -15.43 -31.99 25.79
C GLY A 7 -15.01 -31.95 24.30
N PRO A 8 -15.25 -30.82 23.60
CA PRO A 8 -14.87 -30.64 22.21
C PRO A 8 -13.40 -30.96 21.96
N ALA A 9 -13.06 -31.56 20.82
CA ALA A 9 -11.67 -31.87 20.50
C ALA A 9 -10.81 -30.59 20.39
N HIS A 10 -9.69 -30.56 21.10
CA HIS A 10 -8.73 -29.45 21.07
C HIS A 10 -7.28 -29.95 21.06
N PRO A 11 -6.36 -29.23 20.38
CA PRO A 11 -5.01 -29.73 20.13
C PRO A 11 -4.09 -29.60 21.34
N GLY A 12 -3.43 -30.70 21.73
CA GLY A 12 -2.17 -30.70 22.49
C GLY A 12 -2.18 -30.10 23.91
N MET A 13 -3.34 -29.79 24.47
CA MET A 13 -3.52 -29.23 25.83
C MET A 13 -4.58 -30.01 26.60
N CYS A 14 -4.63 -29.87 27.93
CA CYS A 14 -5.68 -30.53 28.71
C CYS A 14 -7.01 -29.77 28.63
N CYS A 15 -8.13 -30.43 28.96
CA CYS A 15 -9.46 -29.84 28.83
C CYS A 15 -9.66 -28.55 29.65
N ALA A 16 -9.03 -28.45 30.82
CA ALA A 16 -9.08 -27.25 31.65
C ALA A 16 -8.35 -26.05 31.02
N GLU A 17 -7.18 -26.29 30.42
CA GLU A 17 -6.39 -25.26 29.72
C GLU A 17 -7.12 -24.74 28.48
N TYR A 18 -7.78 -25.62 27.73
CA TYR A 18 -8.55 -25.22 26.56
C TYR A 18 -9.74 -24.33 26.92
N VAL A 19 -10.47 -24.67 27.98
CA VAL A 19 -11.58 -23.83 28.48
C VAL A 19 -11.07 -22.46 28.95
N ALA A 20 -9.93 -22.43 29.67
CA ALA A 20 -9.32 -21.18 30.08
C ALA A 20 -8.89 -20.31 28.88
N LYS A 21 -8.34 -20.92 27.84
CA LYS A 21 -7.99 -20.22 26.59
C LYS A 21 -9.22 -19.65 25.89
N LEU A 22 -10.30 -20.42 25.76
CA LEU A 22 -11.53 -19.92 25.15
C LEU A 22 -12.12 -18.73 25.92
N ALA A 23 -12.03 -18.74 27.25
CA ALA A 23 -12.44 -17.61 28.07
C ALA A 23 -11.56 -16.38 27.82
N ALA A 24 -10.23 -16.55 27.78
CA ALA A 24 -9.29 -15.48 27.47
C ALA A 24 -9.52 -14.90 26.05
N ASP A 25 -9.68 -15.76 25.05
CA ASP A 25 -9.97 -15.35 23.67
C ASP A 25 -11.32 -14.59 23.59
N ALA A 26 -12.33 -14.99 24.36
CA ALA A 26 -13.60 -14.28 24.46
C ALA A 26 -13.46 -12.90 25.13
N GLU A 27 -12.63 -12.77 26.17
CA GLU A 27 -12.31 -11.48 26.79
C GLU A 27 -11.57 -10.55 25.82
N GLU A 28 -10.58 -11.08 25.07
CA GLU A 28 -9.85 -10.33 24.04
C GLU A 28 -10.78 -9.88 22.90
N ALA A 29 -11.69 -10.75 22.46
CA ALA A 29 -12.70 -10.41 21.46
C ALA A 29 -13.64 -9.30 21.95
N ALA A 30 -14.10 -9.36 23.21
CA ALA A 30 -14.93 -8.33 23.82
C ALA A 30 -14.18 -6.98 23.94
N LYS A 31 -12.87 -7.01 24.24
CA LYS A 31 -12.01 -5.82 24.25
C LYS A 31 -11.87 -5.22 22.85
N LEU A 32 -11.66 -6.03 21.83
CA LEU A 32 -11.58 -5.58 20.45
C LEU A 32 -12.91 -4.98 19.97
N GLU A 33 -14.04 -5.60 20.31
CA GLU A 33 -15.37 -5.10 19.97
C GLU A 33 -15.64 -3.73 20.62
N ARG A 34 -15.34 -3.59 21.92
CA ARG A 34 -15.41 -2.31 22.62
C ARG A 34 -14.57 -1.24 21.92
N TRP A 35 -13.31 -1.55 21.60
CA TRP A 35 -12.41 -0.63 20.91
C TRP A 35 -12.92 -0.24 19.53
N LYS A 36 -13.45 -1.20 18.74
CA LYS A 36 -14.04 -0.94 17.41
C LYS A 36 -15.24 0.00 17.51
N ARG A 37 -16.10 -0.19 18.52
CA ARG A 37 -17.26 0.69 18.75
C ARG A 37 -16.85 2.11 19.12
N GLU A 38 -15.86 2.24 20.01
CA GLU A 38 -15.33 3.55 20.42
C GLU A 38 -14.59 4.25 19.27
N ASN A 39 -13.94 3.50 18.38
CA ASN A 39 -13.16 4.03 17.26
C ASN A 39 -13.89 3.96 15.91
N ALA A 40 -15.20 3.68 15.89
CA ALA A 40 -15.96 3.52 14.65
C ALA A 40 -15.90 4.75 13.73
N GLN A 41 -15.67 5.94 14.31
CA GLN A 41 -15.60 7.20 13.58
C GLN A 41 -14.15 7.65 13.28
N ALA A 42 -13.12 6.89 13.65
CA ALA A 42 -11.73 7.33 13.55
C ALA A 42 -11.34 7.69 12.11
N ASP A 43 -11.66 6.84 11.15
CA ASP A 43 -11.34 7.09 9.73
C ASP A 43 -12.11 8.28 9.16
N ALA A 44 -13.38 8.44 9.55
CA ALA A 44 -14.21 9.57 9.10
C ALA A 44 -13.64 10.90 9.63
N ARG A 45 -13.30 10.95 10.92
CA ARG A 45 -12.65 12.08 11.58
C ARG A 45 -11.32 12.41 10.91
N PHE A 46 -10.50 11.40 10.61
CA PHE A 46 -9.21 11.59 9.94
C PHE A 46 -9.36 12.18 8.54
N ARG A 47 -10.31 11.67 7.74
CA ARG A 47 -10.61 12.22 6.41
C ARG A 47 -11.05 13.68 6.50
N GLU A 48 -11.94 14.02 7.42
CA GLU A 48 -12.38 15.41 7.62
C GLU A 48 -11.23 16.35 7.97
N LEU A 49 -10.34 15.95 8.88
CA LEU A 49 -9.14 16.72 9.22
C LEU A 49 -8.25 16.94 7.99
N MET A 50 -8.03 15.91 7.17
CA MET A 50 -7.27 16.04 5.94
C MET A 50 -7.92 17.01 4.95
N ARG A 51 -9.25 16.94 4.74
CA ARG A 51 -9.99 17.89 3.89
C ARG A 51 -9.80 19.33 4.35
N ARG A 52 -9.80 19.56 5.66
CA ARG A 52 -9.56 20.89 6.23
C ARG A 52 -8.15 21.39 5.91
N GLU A 53 -7.12 20.57 6.08
CA GLU A 53 -5.73 20.95 5.74
C GLU A 53 -5.53 21.20 4.25
N LEU A 54 -6.13 20.37 3.41
CA LEU A 54 -6.15 20.53 1.96
C LEU A 54 -6.73 21.88 1.54
N LYS A 55 -7.83 22.32 2.17
CA LYS A 55 -8.46 23.61 1.90
C LYS A 55 -7.58 24.80 2.32
N ARG A 56 -6.69 24.62 3.31
CA ARG A 56 -5.68 25.65 3.67
C ARG A 56 -4.58 25.80 2.62
N GLY A 57 -4.41 24.84 1.71
CA GLY A 57 -3.41 24.88 0.65
C GLY A 57 -1.97 24.64 1.13
N THR A 58 -1.79 24.23 2.38
CA THR A 58 -0.49 23.89 3.00
C THR A 58 -0.02 22.49 2.62
N THR A 59 -0.94 21.61 2.23
CA THR A 59 -0.67 20.22 1.87
C THR A 59 -1.14 19.93 0.45
N LYS A 60 -0.30 19.26 -0.36
CA LYS A 60 -0.60 18.85 -1.74
C LYS A 60 -0.14 17.41 -1.98
N PRO A 61 -0.78 16.66 -2.90
CA PRO A 61 -0.32 15.34 -3.27
C PRO A 61 0.96 15.40 -4.09
N CYS A 62 1.79 14.37 -3.91
CA CYS A 62 2.86 14.07 -4.83
C CYS A 62 2.28 13.76 -6.23
N PRO A 63 2.76 14.39 -7.32
CA PRO A 63 2.25 14.13 -8.66
C PRO A 63 2.54 12.70 -9.16
N GLN A 64 3.50 11.98 -8.54
CA GLN A 64 3.84 10.61 -8.91
C GLN A 64 3.17 9.56 -8.02
N CYS A 65 3.31 9.67 -6.70
CA CYS A 65 2.86 8.63 -5.76
C CYS A 65 1.71 9.07 -4.85
N LYS A 66 1.17 10.28 -5.05
CA LYS A 66 0.01 10.83 -4.33
C LYS A 66 0.16 11.04 -2.82
N GLN A 67 1.28 10.63 -2.22
CA GLN A 67 1.63 10.94 -0.83
C GLN A 67 1.47 12.44 -0.52
N GLY A 68 0.82 12.76 0.60
CA GLY A 68 0.67 14.12 1.10
C GLY A 68 2.01 14.75 1.48
N ILE A 69 2.28 15.93 0.91
CA ILE A 69 3.48 16.72 1.19
C ILE A 69 3.02 18.07 1.74
N THR A 70 3.53 18.45 2.91
CA THR A 70 3.27 19.75 3.52
C THR A 70 4.36 20.75 3.15
N LYS A 71 3.98 21.99 2.86
CA LYS A 71 4.93 23.06 2.54
C LYS A 71 5.49 23.70 3.80
N ASN A 72 6.80 23.60 3.97
CA ASN A 72 7.54 24.15 5.12
C ASN A 72 8.17 25.53 4.86
N GLY A 73 7.69 26.27 3.83
CA GLY A 73 8.22 27.59 3.45
C GLY A 73 9.39 27.56 2.45
N GLY A 74 10.00 28.73 2.18
CA GLY A 74 11.22 28.87 1.37
C GLY A 74 11.02 28.86 -0.15
N CYS A 75 10.85 27.67 -0.74
CA CYS A 75 11.06 27.43 -2.18
C CYS A 75 9.87 26.68 -2.82
N HIS A 76 9.69 26.78 -4.15
CA HIS A 76 8.69 25.99 -4.88
C HIS A 76 9.19 24.62 -5.35
N HIS A 77 10.48 24.33 -5.29
CA HIS A 77 11.03 23.02 -5.65
C HIS A 77 10.94 22.07 -4.46
N HIS A 78 10.08 21.05 -4.59
CA HIS A 78 9.89 20.02 -3.57
C HIS A 78 10.40 18.67 -4.05
N VAL A 79 10.91 17.89 -3.11
CA VAL A 79 11.30 16.49 -3.31
C VAL A 79 10.39 15.62 -2.46
N CYS A 80 9.73 14.64 -3.08
CA CYS A 80 8.90 13.69 -2.36
C CYS A 80 9.77 12.77 -1.49
N THR A 81 9.49 12.66 -0.20
CA THR A 81 10.24 11.78 0.71
C THR A 81 10.03 10.29 0.44
N HIS A 82 8.87 9.93 -0.14
CA HIS A 82 8.53 8.54 -0.44
C HIS A 82 9.12 8.06 -1.78
N CYS A 83 8.82 8.75 -2.88
CA CYS A 83 9.23 8.31 -4.22
C CYS A 83 10.41 9.11 -4.82
N ARG A 84 10.93 10.12 -4.11
CA ARG A 84 12.08 10.96 -4.52
C ARG A 84 11.88 11.77 -5.80
N CYS A 85 10.66 11.86 -6.32
CA CYS A 85 10.39 12.71 -7.47
C CYS A 85 10.54 14.21 -7.11
N LYS A 86 11.10 14.98 -8.03
CA LYS A 86 11.29 16.43 -7.90
C LYS A 86 10.22 17.17 -8.68
N PHE A 87 9.49 18.08 -8.04
CA PHE A 87 8.37 18.78 -8.68
C PHE A 87 8.19 20.20 -8.15
N CYS A 88 7.41 21.00 -8.88
CA CYS A 88 7.00 22.33 -8.47
C CYS A 88 5.77 22.32 -7.56
N TRP A 89 5.84 23.00 -6.42
CA TRP A 89 4.65 23.27 -5.60
C TRP A 89 3.59 24.08 -6.35
N ASN A 90 4.02 25.04 -7.17
CA ASN A 90 3.11 25.97 -7.83
C ASN A 90 2.39 25.31 -9.01
N CYS A 91 3.12 24.63 -9.90
CA CYS A 91 2.57 24.10 -11.16
C CYS A 91 2.60 22.58 -11.31
N GLY A 92 3.11 21.82 -10.33
CA GLY A 92 3.14 20.36 -10.38
C GLY A 92 4.13 19.74 -11.38
N ALA A 93 4.79 20.56 -12.21
CA ALA A 93 5.71 20.07 -13.25
C ALA A 93 6.94 19.37 -12.65
N PHE A 94 7.30 18.22 -13.23
CA PHE A 94 8.51 17.48 -12.89
C PHE A 94 9.73 18.10 -13.57
N ASN A 95 10.83 18.20 -12.83
CA ASN A 95 12.08 18.67 -13.39
C ASN A 95 12.82 17.49 -14.07
N ARG A 96 12.41 17.10 -15.28
CA ARG A 96 13.28 16.31 -16.18
C ARG A 96 14.20 17.31 -16.86
N GLY A 97 15.50 17.23 -16.58
CA GLY A 97 16.50 18.25 -16.94
C GLY A 97 16.69 18.49 -18.44
N ALA A 98 15.76 19.18 -19.10
CA ALA A 98 15.96 19.70 -20.43
C ALA A 98 15.27 21.05 -20.55
N ASN A 99 16.07 22.06 -20.94
CA ASN A 99 15.78 23.45 -21.32
C ASN A 99 15.78 24.56 -20.23
N ALA A 100 16.72 25.48 -20.42
CA ALA A 100 17.25 26.46 -19.46
C ALA A 100 16.48 27.81 -19.45
N SER A 101 15.17 27.82 -19.67
CA SER A 101 14.42 29.09 -19.77
C SER A 101 13.37 29.27 -18.67
N HIS A 102 13.04 28.22 -17.91
CA HIS A 102 12.11 28.31 -16.78
C HIS A 102 12.63 27.50 -15.58
N VAL A 103 13.38 28.17 -14.71
CA VAL A 103 13.97 27.57 -13.50
C VAL A 103 12.86 27.23 -12.50
N CYS A 104 12.32 26.03 -12.60
CA CYS A 104 11.38 25.47 -11.62
C CYS A 104 12.09 25.03 -10.31
N GLY A 105 13.02 25.86 -9.84
CA GLY A 105 14.00 25.51 -8.81
C GLY A 105 13.90 26.34 -7.53
N THR A 106 13.54 27.63 -7.64
CA THR A 106 13.44 28.54 -6.47
C THR A 106 12.18 29.39 -6.55
N THR A 107 11.93 29.99 -7.71
CA THR A 107 10.75 30.80 -8.02
C THR A 107 10.05 30.25 -9.27
N CYS A 108 8.71 30.20 -9.28
CA CYS A 108 7.94 29.72 -10.42
C CYS A 108 7.19 30.89 -11.06
N GLY A 109 7.52 31.24 -12.30
CA GLY A 109 6.82 32.30 -13.04
C GLY A 109 5.51 31.88 -13.72
N LYS A 110 5.14 30.58 -13.63
CA LYS A 110 3.87 30.11 -14.19
C LYS A 110 2.71 30.60 -13.31
N PRO A 111 1.55 30.95 -13.89
CA PRO A 111 0.37 31.27 -13.10
C PRO A 111 0.02 30.07 -12.19
N SER A 112 -0.34 30.39 -10.95
CA SER A 112 -0.82 29.39 -10.01
C SER A 112 -2.10 28.77 -10.57
N HIS A 113 -2.10 27.45 -10.73
CA HIS A 113 -3.28 26.70 -11.11
C HIS A 113 -3.39 25.44 -10.24
N LYS A 114 -4.61 24.96 -10.06
CA LYS A 114 -4.87 23.75 -9.30
C LYS A 114 -4.56 22.52 -10.15
N TRP A 115 -3.36 21.98 -10.00
CA TRP A 115 -2.86 20.79 -10.73
C TRP A 115 -3.17 19.45 -10.04
N TRP A 116 -3.96 19.47 -8.98
CA TRP A 116 -4.28 18.30 -8.15
C TRP A 116 -5.74 18.32 -7.69
N ASN A 117 -6.28 17.17 -7.30
CA ASN A 117 -7.66 17.05 -6.82
C ASN A 117 -7.74 16.48 -5.39
N GLU A 118 -8.87 16.67 -4.70
CA GLU A 118 -9.04 16.19 -3.33
C GLU A 118 -8.94 14.65 -3.23
N ARG A 119 -9.42 13.95 -4.26
CA ARG A 119 -9.37 12.49 -4.39
C ARG A 119 -7.93 11.95 -4.34
N ASP A 120 -6.96 12.72 -4.85
CA ASP A 120 -5.53 12.37 -4.81
C ASP A 120 -4.98 12.24 -3.38
N LEU A 121 -5.61 12.85 -2.35
CA LEU A 121 -5.15 12.76 -0.95
C LEU A 121 -6.15 12.10 0.01
N VAL A 122 -7.44 12.28 -0.22
CA VAL A 122 -8.48 11.78 0.70
C VAL A 122 -9.09 10.46 0.20
N GLY A 123 -8.81 10.09 -1.06
CA GLY A 123 -9.44 8.96 -1.73
C GLY A 123 -10.89 9.24 -2.10
N ASP A 124 -11.51 8.25 -2.72
CA ASP A 124 -12.95 8.23 -2.98
C ASP A 124 -13.69 7.88 -1.70
N GLY A 125 -14.71 8.68 -1.39
CA GLY A 125 -15.46 8.61 -0.14
C GLY A 125 -16.49 7.49 -0.10
N ASP A 126 -16.29 6.42 -0.86
CA ASP A 126 -17.30 5.42 -1.13
C ASP A 126 -16.82 4.02 -0.73
N GLU A 127 -17.60 3.46 0.20
CA GLU A 127 -17.82 2.05 0.45
C GLU A 127 -16.73 1.23 1.18
N ALA A 128 -17.23 0.49 2.17
CA ALA A 128 -16.57 -0.56 2.90
C ALA A 128 -16.07 -1.66 1.94
N GLY A 129 -14.86 -1.49 1.43
CA GLY A 129 -14.14 -2.50 0.66
C GLY A 129 -12.70 -2.52 1.12
N SER A 130 -12.40 -3.36 2.10
CA SER A 130 -11.02 -3.68 2.47
C SER A 130 -10.27 -4.22 1.25
N SER A 131 -9.42 -3.40 0.66
CA SER A 131 -8.27 -3.87 -0.12
C SER A 131 -7.03 -3.20 0.43
N SER A 132 -6.61 -3.68 1.59
CA SER A 132 -5.24 -3.57 2.06
C SER A 132 -4.32 -4.22 1.03
N SER A 133 -3.70 -3.40 0.17
CA SER A 133 -2.50 -3.82 -0.56
C SER A 133 -1.34 -3.89 0.43
N GLY A 134 -1.36 -4.92 1.29
CA GLY A 134 -0.19 -5.37 2.02
C GLY A 134 0.74 -6.04 1.01
N GLY A 135 1.90 -5.43 0.75
CA GLY A 135 2.96 -6.05 -0.03
C GLY A 135 3.51 -7.26 0.71
N GLY A 136 2.93 -8.44 0.45
CA GLY A 136 3.51 -9.73 0.80
C GLY A 136 4.58 -10.07 -0.23
N GLY A 137 5.85 -9.91 0.14
CA GLY A 137 6.96 -10.48 -0.60
C GLY A 137 6.83 -12.00 -0.59
N GLY A 138 6.58 -12.58 -1.77
CA GLY A 138 6.62 -14.02 -1.97
C GLY A 138 8.06 -14.52 -1.85
N ALA A 139 8.37 -15.20 -0.76
CA ALA A 139 9.48 -16.15 -0.74
C ALA A 139 8.91 -17.50 -1.21
N SER A 140 9.09 -17.79 -2.50
CA SER A 140 9.00 -19.16 -3.01
C SER A 140 10.36 -19.82 -2.76
N ALA A 141 10.37 -20.86 -1.95
CA ALA A 141 11.50 -21.79 -1.84
C ALA A 141 10.95 -23.20 -2.05
N ALA A 142 11.47 -23.84 -3.09
CA ALA A 142 11.15 -25.19 -3.54
C ALA A 142 11.86 -26.26 -2.71
N ALA A 143 11.23 -27.46 -2.65
CA ALA A 143 11.79 -28.82 -2.65
C ALA A 143 10.82 -29.75 -1.88
N GLY A 144 10.39 -30.92 -2.34
CA GLY A 144 10.66 -31.74 -3.51
C GLY A 144 9.74 -32.98 -3.46
N GLY A 145 9.78 -33.84 -4.49
CA GLY A 145 9.11 -35.15 -4.45
C GLY A 145 8.40 -35.53 -5.75
N ASP A 146 9.12 -36.25 -6.59
CA ASP A 146 8.80 -36.65 -7.96
C ASP A 146 7.70 -37.73 -8.04
N ALA A 147 6.78 -37.65 -9.02
CA ALA A 147 6.12 -38.83 -9.60
C ALA A 147 5.29 -38.52 -10.87
N TRP A 148 5.87 -38.92 -12.00
CA TRP A 148 5.22 -39.57 -13.16
C TRP A 148 4.32 -38.78 -14.16
N ALA A 149 4.85 -38.73 -15.40
CA ALA A 149 4.16 -38.79 -16.71
C ALA A 149 3.34 -37.54 -17.14
N VAL A 150 3.36 -37.04 -18.37
CA VAL A 150 3.55 -37.64 -19.70
C VAL A 150 4.17 -36.58 -20.65
N ARG A 151 4.98 -37.09 -21.57
CA ARG A 151 5.65 -36.42 -22.70
C ARG A 151 4.71 -35.59 -23.60
N GLY A 152 5.24 -34.50 -24.14
CA GLY A 152 4.64 -33.77 -25.27
C GLY A 152 5.61 -32.78 -25.91
N ARG A 153 6.60 -33.31 -26.63
CA ARG A 153 7.51 -32.59 -27.53
C ARG A 153 6.71 -31.89 -28.63
N LEU A 154 6.92 -30.60 -28.85
CA LEU A 154 7.11 -30.05 -30.21
C LEU A 154 7.75 -28.66 -30.11
N GLU A 155 9.06 -28.63 -30.35
CA GLU A 155 9.77 -27.43 -30.76
C GLU A 155 9.26 -27.01 -32.14
N ASN A 156 9.00 -25.72 -32.34
CA ASN A 156 9.16 -25.15 -33.67
C ASN A 156 9.31 -23.62 -33.66
N ILE A 157 10.25 -23.21 -34.51
CA ILE A 157 10.30 -21.97 -35.30
C ILE A 157 11.24 -20.84 -34.79
N PHE A 158 12.47 -20.96 -35.30
CA PHE A 158 13.28 -19.94 -36.00
C PHE A 158 14.00 -18.82 -35.23
N GLY A 159 15.31 -18.71 -35.52
CA GLY A 159 16.14 -17.53 -35.25
C GLY A 159 17.59 -17.93 -34.93
N SER A 160 18.32 -18.52 -35.89
CA SER A 160 19.30 -17.84 -36.75
C SER A 160 20.49 -17.23 -36.00
N LEU A 161 21.68 -17.51 -36.54
CA LEU A 161 23.01 -16.94 -36.26
C LEU A 161 23.93 -17.81 -35.38
N PHE A 162 24.64 -18.74 -36.02
CA PHE A 162 26.10 -18.64 -36.19
C PHE A 162 26.62 -19.88 -36.93
N ARG A 163 27.01 -19.71 -38.19
CA ARG A 163 27.84 -20.68 -38.92
C ARG A 163 28.80 -19.91 -39.81
N SER A 164 30.08 -19.96 -39.48
CA SER A 164 31.28 -19.83 -40.32
C SER A 164 32.47 -19.68 -39.38
N ALA A 165 33.63 -20.33 -39.54
CA ALA A 165 34.13 -21.31 -40.49
C ALA A 165 35.37 -21.93 -39.80
N ALA A 166 35.64 -23.24 -39.97
CA ALA A 166 36.76 -23.78 -40.76
C ALA A 166 38.15 -23.32 -40.25
N THR A 167 39.08 -24.21 -39.89
CA THR A 167 39.57 -25.39 -40.63
C THR A 167 40.28 -26.35 -39.69
#